data_AF-A0A4V2NJN5-F1
#
_entry.id   AF-A0A4V2NJN5-F1
#
_cell.length_a   1.000
_cell.length_b   1.000
_cell.length_c   1.000
_cell.angle_alpha   90.00
_cell.angle_beta   90.00
_cell.angle_gamma   90.00
#
_symmetry.space_group_name_H-M   'P 1'
#
loop_
_entity.id
_entity.type
_entity.pdbx_description
1 polymer ?
#
loop_
_entity_poly.entity_id
_entity_poly.type
_entity_poly.pdbx_seq_one_letter_code
_entity_poly.pdbx_strand_id
1 'polypeptide(L)'
;MSFFEDLQNKFKIWNDLNDFEKDAVRDIVSANPRQAFVLKEARDEAIRWSRAVSYAFTAELTPEQAEAVAEVSRNDGPADALRHCYWSALLASQLAYNDAMRVVMTHEFGRTEGSMASKMDIHNNSVGLRIGVANKRVQGASPAGIATNEGDIRDAVMHAFLNAQLYVLSKDKSRLEPSRSLLQAR
;
A
#
# COMPACT_ATOMS: atom_id res chain seq x y z
N MET A 1 11.30 -24.17 18.67
CA MET A 1 10.45 -23.62 17.60
C MET A 1 11.36 -22.80 16.70
N SER A 2 11.45 -23.13 15.41
CA SER A 2 12.27 -22.34 14.49
C SER A 2 11.65 -20.94 14.34
N PHE A 3 12.45 -19.90 14.08
CA PHE A 3 11.94 -18.54 13.87
C PHE A 3 10.93 -18.47 12.71
N PHE A 4 11.03 -19.40 11.75
CA PHE A 4 10.05 -19.59 10.68
C PHE A 4 8.69 -20.07 11.19
N GLU A 5 8.67 -20.96 12.18
CA GLU A 5 7.44 -21.38 12.87
C GLU A 5 6.84 -20.24 13.72
N ASP A 6 7.66 -19.33 14.26
CA ASP A 6 7.18 -18.14 15.00
C ASP A 6 6.57 -17.09 14.06
N LEU A 7 7.13 -16.90 12.86
CA LEU A 7 6.54 -16.10 11.78
C LEU A 7 5.20 -16.68 11.31
N GLN A 8 5.15 -17.99 11.05
CA GLN A 8 3.91 -18.68 10.66
C GLN A 8 2.83 -18.62 11.74
N ASN A 9 3.21 -18.72 13.02
CA ASN A 9 2.25 -18.72 14.14
C ASN A 9 1.83 -17.32 14.62
N LYS A 10 2.69 -16.29 14.51
CA LYS A 10 2.38 -14.93 14.98
C LYS A 10 1.85 -13.99 13.91
N PHE A 11 2.15 -14.23 12.64
CA PHE A 11 1.61 -13.41 11.55
C PHE A 11 0.35 -14.04 10.98
N LYS A 12 -0.83 -13.55 11.42
CA LYS A 12 -2.11 -13.72 10.70
C LYS A 12 -1.96 -13.41 9.20
N ILE A 13 -1.10 -12.43 8.88
CA ILE A 13 -0.76 -11.97 7.53
C ILE A 13 -0.05 -13.04 6.69
N TRP A 14 0.77 -13.94 7.27
CA TRP A 14 1.55 -14.91 6.48
C TRP A 14 0.66 -15.86 5.68
N ASN A 15 -0.46 -16.27 6.27
CA ASN A 15 -1.43 -17.15 5.62
C ASN A 15 -2.28 -16.42 4.57
N ASP A 16 -2.32 -15.09 4.62
CA ASP A 16 -3.02 -14.24 3.64
C ASP A 16 -2.13 -13.88 2.43
N LEU A 17 -0.82 -14.13 2.50
CA LEU A 17 0.11 -13.91 1.38
C LEU A 17 -0.03 -14.99 0.31
N ASN A 18 0.18 -14.62 -0.94
CA ASN A 18 0.40 -15.59 -2.00
C ASN A 18 1.81 -16.21 -1.91
N ASP A 19 2.06 -17.30 -2.64
CA ASP A 19 3.32 -18.03 -2.50
C ASP A 19 4.54 -17.22 -2.97
N PHE A 20 4.40 -16.37 -3.99
CA PHE A 20 5.46 -15.47 -4.44
C PHE A 20 5.78 -14.39 -3.39
N GLU A 21 4.75 -13.84 -2.72
CA GLU A 21 4.93 -12.92 -1.61
C GLU A 21 5.63 -13.58 -0.42
N LYS A 22 5.25 -14.83 -0.08
CA LYS A 22 5.92 -15.57 1.00
C LYS A 22 7.40 -15.74 0.72
N ASP A 23 7.76 -16.04 -0.51
CA ASP A 23 9.16 -16.18 -0.91
C ASP A 23 9.89 -14.83 -0.87
N ALA A 24 9.25 -13.74 -1.31
CA ALA A 24 9.80 -12.38 -1.19
C ALA A 24 10.07 -11.99 0.26
N VAL A 25 9.06 -12.15 1.13
CA VAL A 25 9.18 -11.84 2.55
C VAL A 25 10.22 -12.73 3.21
N ARG A 26 10.28 -14.03 2.86
CA ARG A 26 11.27 -14.95 3.42
C ARG A 26 12.69 -14.47 3.16
N ASP A 27 13.04 -14.16 1.90
CA ASP A 27 14.39 -13.76 1.55
C ASP A 27 14.82 -12.45 2.24
N ILE A 28 13.93 -11.46 2.26
CA ILE A 28 14.15 -10.16 2.91
C ILE A 28 14.38 -10.35 4.41
N VAL A 29 13.50 -11.08 5.07
CA VAL A 29 13.57 -11.31 6.52
C VAL A 29 14.76 -12.21 6.90
N SER A 30 15.12 -13.18 6.06
CA SER A 30 16.31 -14.00 6.25
C SER A 30 17.60 -13.18 6.14
N ALA A 31 17.63 -12.16 5.27
CA ALA A 31 18.76 -11.25 5.16
C ALA A 31 18.86 -10.28 6.35
N ASN A 32 17.72 -9.81 6.88
CA ASN A 32 17.67 -8.99 8.08
C ASN A 32 16.33 -9.18 8.85
N PRO A 33 16.33 -9.92 9.98
CA PRO A 33 15.11 -10.21 10.72
C PRO A 33 14.33 -8.98 11.21
N ARG A 34 14.99 -7.82 11.37
CA ARG A 34 14.31 -6.57 11.75
C ARG A 34 13.37 -6.05 10.67
N GLN A 35 13.57 -6.43 9.40
CA GLN A 35 12.72 -6.00 8.29
C GLN A 35 11.31 -6.60 8.38
N ALA A 36 11.08 -7.67 9.15
CA ALA A 36 9.74 -8.18 9.41
C ALA A 36 8.84 -7.12 10.07
N PHE A 37 9.39 -6.29 10.97
CA PHE A 37 8.66 -5.19 11.58
C PHE A 37 8.32 -4.10 10.55
N VAL A 38 9.27 -3.75 9.67
CA VAL A 38 9.06 -2.77 8.60
C VAL A 38 7.93 -3.20 7.66
N LEU A 39 7.95 -4.46 7.21
CA LEU A 39 6.94 -5.01 6.31
C LEU A 39 5.54 -4.97 6.94
N LYS A 40 5.44 -5.35 8.22
CA LYS A 40 4.18 -5.35 8.98
C LYS A 40 3.65 -3.93 9.17
N GLU A 41 4.45 -3.06 9.77
CA GLU A 41 4.02 -1.72 10.14
C GLU A 41 3.65 -0.91 8.89
N ALA A 42 4.42 -1.00 7.80
CA ALA A 42 4.08 -0.33 6.55
C ALA A 42 2.71 -0.76 6.01
N ARG A 43 2.38 -2.06 6.09
CA ARG A 43 1.09 -2.58 5.62
C ARG A 43 -0.05 -2.15 6.53
N ASP A 44 0.09 -2.35 7.83
CA ASP A 44 -0.92 -1.98 8.82
C ASP A 44 -1.22 -0.48 8.76
N GLU A 45 -0.18 0.32 8.57
CA GLU A 45 -0.26 1.76 8.41
C GLU A 45 -1.04 2.17 7.16
N ALA A 46 -0.72 1.58 6.01
CA ALA A 46 -1.44 1.84 4.77
C ALA A 46 -2.92 1.41 4.83
N ILE A 47 -3.21 0.28 5.48
CA ILE A 47 -4.59 -0.17 5.72
C ILE A 47 -5.33 0.82 6.62
N ARG A 48 -4.72 1.25 7.72
CA ARG A 48 -5.31 2.20 8.66
C ARG A 48 -5.61 3.53 7.99
N TRP A 49 -4.66 4.07 7.23
CA TRP A 49 -4.82 5.35 6.54
C TRP A 49 -5.89 5.28 5.44
N SER A 50 -5.86 4.25 4.59
CA SER A 50 -6.85 4.08 3.52
C SER A 50 -8.28 3.90 4.06
N ARG A 51 -8.45 3.19 5.18
CA ARG A 51 -9.75 3.10 5.87
C ARG A 51 -10.24 4.48 6.32
N ALA A 52 -9.39 5.30 6.92
CA ALA A 52 -9.78 6.65 7.31
C ALA A 52 -10.19 7.50 6.09
N VAL A 53 -9.42 7.43 5.00
CA VAL A 53 -9.72 8.17 3.76
C VAL A 53 -11.00 7.67 3.09
N SER A 54 -11.36 6.38 3.22
CA SER A 54 -12.58 5.83 2.64
C SER A 54 -13.88 6.49 3.13
N TYR A 55 -13.84 7.18 4.28
CA TYR A 55 -14.97 7.93 4.85
C TYR A 55 -14.88 9.46 4.64
N ALA A 56 -13.87 9.97 3.94
CA ALA A 56 -13.60 11.42 3.87
C ALA A 56 -14.73 12.28 3.25
N PHE A 57 -15.76 11.66 2.64
CA PHE A 57 -16.91 12.35 2.03
C PHE A 57 -18.26 11.72 2.39
N THR A 58 -18.33 11.08 3.55
CA THR A 58 -19.56 10.40 3.99
C THR A 58 -20.27 11.14 5.13
N ALA A 59 -19.88 12.38 5.43
CA ALA A 59 -20.42 13.15 6.56
C ALA A 59 -21.94 13.36 6.49
N GLU A 60 -22.49 13.51 5.28
CA GLU A 60 -23.92 13.72 5.04
C GLU A 60 -24.70 12.41 4.79
N LEU A 61 -24.04 11.25 4.88
CA LEU A 61 -24.64 9.94 4.59
C LEU A 61 -25.09 9.24 5.87
N THR A 62 -26.07 8.34 5.78
CA THR A 62 -26.35 7.41 6.88
C THR A 62 -25.17 6.44 7.07
N PRO A 63 -25.02 5.80 8.25
CA PRO A 63 -23.96 4.82 8.48
C PRO A 63 -23.91 3.71 7.41
N GLU A 64 -25.06 3.21 6.97
CA GLU A 64 -25.15 2.15 5.96
C GLU A 64 -24.68 2.64 4.59
N GLN A 65 -25.06 3.86 4.21
CA GLN A 65 -24.63 4.48 2.96
C GLN A 65 -23.13 4.82 2.99
N ALA A 66 -22.64 5.30 4.13
CA ALA A 66 -21.24 5.58 4.35
C ALA A 66 -20.40 4.29 4.21
N GLU A 67 -20.87 3.18 4.78
CA GLU A 67 -20.18 1.89 4.66
C GLU A 67 -20.16 1.39 3.21
N ALA A 68 -21.27 1.49 2.49
CA ALA A 68 -21.32 1.10 1.08
C ALA A 68 -20.35 1.91 0.21
N VAL A 69 -20.27 3.24 0.41
CA VAL A 69 -19.31 4.11 -0.28
C VAL A 69 -17.87 3.75 0.11
N ALA A 70 -17.62 3.54 1.40
CA ALA A 70 -16.29 3.21 1.89
C ALA A 70 -15.81 1.85 1.33
N GLU A 71 -16.70 0.86 1.24
CA GLU A 71 -16.38 -0.45 0.68
C GLU A 71 -16.03 -0.39 -0.81
N VAL A 72 -16.78 0.37 -1.61
CA VAL A 72 -16.44 0.62 -3.02
C VAL A 72 -15.10 1.35 -3.14
N SER A 73 -14.84 2.34 -2.27
CA SER A 73 -13.59 3.08 -2.29
C SER A 73 -12.36 2.20 -1.96
N ARG A 74 -12.54 1.19 -1.10
CA ARG A 74 -11.47 0.26 -0.65
C ARG A 74 -11.18 -0.89 -1.62
N ASN A 75 -12.03 -1.10 -2.62
CA ASN A 75 -11.91 -2.17 -3.60
C ASN A 75 -11.91 -1.59 -5.02
N ASP A 76 -10.73 -1.46 -5.62
CA ASP A 76 -10.49 -0.86 -6.95
C ASP A 76 -10.76 0.66 -7.03
N GLY A 77 -11.07 1.30 -5.89
CA GLY A 77 -11.46 2.70 -5.79
C GLY A 77 -10.36 3.64 -5.25
N PRO A 78 -10.72 4.90 -4.91
CA PRO A 78 -9.77 5.89 -4.42
C PRO A 78 -8.96 5.49 -3.19
N ALA A 79 -9.59 4.91 -2.17
CA ALA A 79 -8.89 4.49 -0.95
C ALA A 79 -7.94 3.32 -1.24
N ASP A 80 -8.30 2.46 -2.20
CA ASP A 80 -7.46 1.37 -2.66
C ASP A 80 -6.20 1.88 -3.37
N ALA A 81 -6.38 2.76 -4.36
CA ALA A 81 -5.27 3.38 -5.08
C ALA A 81 -4.27 4.08 -4.14
N LEU A 82 -4.80 4.79 -3.14
CA LEU A 82 -4.00 5.42 -2.08
C LEU A 82 -3.28 4.39 -1.20
N ARG A 83 -3.93 3.29 -0.84
CA ARG A 83 -3.34 2.20 -0.05
C ARG A 83 -2.12 1.61 -0.75
N HIS A 84 -2.26 1.23 -2.02
CA HIS A 84 -1.18 0.63 -2.81
C HIS A 84 0.01 1.59 -2.99
N CYS A 85 -0.28 2.84 -3.36
CA CYS A 85 0.75 3.87 -3.49
C CYS A 85 1.48 4.15 -2.16
N TYR A 86 0.73 4.34 -1.08
CA TYR A 86 1.32 4.67 0.22
C TYR A 86 2.09 3.50 0.82
N TRP A 87 1.57 2.28 0.75
CA TRP A 87 2.29 1.09 1.19
C TRP A 87 3.63 0.94 0.46
N SER A 88 3.62 1.07 -0.87
CA SER A 88 4.83 1.02 -1.68
C SER A 88 5.84 2.12 -1.32
N ALA A 89 5.35 3.33 -1.02
CA ALA A 89 6.20 4.44 -0.59
C ALA A 89 6.84 4.21 0.79
N LEU A 90 6.08 3.67 1.75
CA LEU A 90 6.59 3.31 3.08
C LEU A 90 7.65 2.20 3.01
N LEU A 91 7.48 1.23 2.11
CA LEU A 91 8.47 0.18 1.90
C LEU A 91 9.74 0.74 1.25
N ALA A 92 9.62 1.53 0.17
CA ALA A 92 10.80 2.06 -0.54
C ALA A 92 11.59 3.11 0.26
N SER A 93 10.96 3.80 1.22
CA SER A 93 11.67 4.72 2.13
C SER A 93 12.47 4.00 3.21
N GLN A 94 12.13 2.75 3.53
CA GLN A 94 12.73 1.98 4.63
C GLN A 94 13.56 0.76 4.20
N LEU A 95 13.25 0.17 3.04
CA LEU A 95 13.95 -0.97 2.46
C LEU A 95 14.83 -0.56 1.29
N ALA A 96 15.65 -1.49 0.79
CA ALA A 96 16.26 -1.32 -0.53
C ALA A 96 15.15 -1.28 -1.59
N TYR A 97 15.35 -0.49 -2.66
CA TYR A 97 14.34 -0.34 -3.71
C TYR A 97 13.93 -1.69 -4.30
N ASN A 98 14.89 -2.58 -4.56
CA ASN A 98 14.62 -3.90 -5.12
C ASN A 98 13.80 -4.78 -4.18
N ASP A 99 14.03 -4.71 -2.86
CA ASP A 99 13.26 -5.45 -1.87
C ASP A 99 11.82 -4.95 -1.80
N ALA A 100 11.65 -3.61 -1.74
CA ALA A 100 10.33 -2.99 -1.75
C ALA A 100 9.55 -3.33 -3.03
N MET A 101 10.19 -3.19 -4.19
CA MET A 101 9.62 -3.52 -5.49
C MET A 101 9.22 -5.00 -5.56
N ARG A 102 10.09 -5.90 -5.11
CA ARG A 102 9.81 -7.33 -5.12
C ARG A 102 8.56 -7.65 -4.31
N VAL A 103 8.44 -7.12 -3.09
CA VAL A 103 7.26 -7.31 -2.22
C VAL A 103 5.98 -6.86 -2.93
N VAL A 104 5.93 -5.59 -3.36
CA VAL A 104 4.69 -5.02 -3.90
C VAL A 104 4.32 -5.60 -5.26
N MET A 105 5.29 -5.97 -6.10
CA MET A 105 4.98 -6.63 -7.38
C MET A 105 4.51 -8.07 -7.16
N THR A 106 5.11 -8.81 -6.22
CA THR A 106 4.64 -10.16 -5.89
C THR A 106 3.25 -10.17 -5.27
N HIS A 107 2.84 -9.09 -4.57
CA HIS A 107 1.47 -8.92 -4.09
C HIS A 107 0.45 -9.02 -5.23
N GLU A 108 0.79 -8.44 -6.39
CA GLU A 108 -0.10 -8.35 -7.55
C GLU A 108 -0.08 -9.59 -8.46
N PHE A 109 0.91 -10.48 -8.34
CA PHE A 109 1.01 -11.73 -9.12
C PHE A 109 0.05 -12.83 -8.66
N GLY A 110 -0.88 -12.52 -7.75
CA GLY A 110 -1.89 -13.42 -7.23
C GLY A 110 -3.19 -13.47 -8.05
N ARG A 111 -4.32 -13.43 -7.34
CA ARG A 111 -5.69 -13.78 -7.76
C ARG A 111 -6.23 -13.12 -9.05
N THR A 112 -5.57 -12.09 -9.58
CA THR A 112 -6.10 -11.26 -10.66
C THR A 112 -5.03 -10.86 -11.68
N GLU A 113 -3.98 -11.67 -11.83
CA GLU A 113 -2.88 -11.41 -12.77
C GLU A 113 -3.40 -11.04 -14.17
N GLY A 114 -2.99 -9.89 -14.69
CA GLY A 114 -3.38 -9.37 -16.01
C GLY A 114 -4.74 -8.64 -16.07
N SER A 115 -5.52 -8.64 -15.00
CA SER A 115 -6.76 -7.86 -14.87
C SER A 115 -6.51 -6.34 -14.87
N MET A 116 -7.57 -5.55 -15.06
CA MET A 116 -7.46 -4.10 -14.90
C MET A 116 -7.15 -3.68 -13.46
N ALA A 117 -7.67 -4.40 -12.45
CA ALA A 117 -7.33 -4.17 -11.05
C ALA A 117 -5.83 -4.36 -10.81
N SER A 118 -5.26 -5.51 -11.22
CA SER A 118 -3.81 -5.75 -11.09
C SER A 118 -2.97 -4.70 -11.83
N LYS A 119 -3.39 -4.23 -13.01
CA LYS A 119 -2.72 -3.12 -13.73
C LYS A 119 -2.79 -1.80 -12.96
N MET A 120 -3.94 -1.49 -12.35
CA MET A 120 -4.13 -0.33 -11.48
C MET A 120 -3.15 -0.38 -10.30
N ASP A 121 -3.11 -1.51 -9.61
CA ASP A 121 -2.29 -1.71 -8.41
C ASP A 121 -0.79 -1.66 -8.74
N ILE A 122 -0.34 -2.35 -9.80
CA ILE A 122 1.04 -2.28 -10.29
C ILE A 122 1.46 -0.83 -10.59
N HIS A 123 0.60 -0.08 -11.28
CA HIS A 123 0.88 1.33 -11.59
C HIS A 123 0.99 2.16 -10.32
N ASN A 124 0.01 2.06 -9.43
CA ASN A 124 -0.03 2.82 -8.18
C ASN A 124 1.16 2.47 -7.27
N ASN A 125 1.53 1.20 -7.21
CA ASN A 125 2.73 0.73 -6.52
C ASN A 125 3.99 1.38 -7.12
N SER A 126 4.11 1.44 -8.45
CA SER A 126 5.28 2.07 -9.11
C SER A 126 5.41 3.57 -8.80
N VAL A 127 4.29 4.29 -8.66
CA VAL A 127 4.28 5.69 -8.22
C VAL A 127 4.74 5.77 -6.77
N GLY A 128 4.20 4.91 -5.91
CA GLY A 128 4.60 4.83 -4.51
C GLY A 128 6.08 4.54 -4.31
N LEU A 129 6.64 3.58 -5.03
CA LEU A 129 8.07 3.26 -4.99
C LEU A 129 8.93 4.50 -5.30
N ARG A 130 8.56 5.31 -6.30
CA ARG A 130 9.27 6.55 -6.64
C ARG A 130 9.17 7.59 -5.53
N ILE A 131 7.98 7.76 -4.94
CA ILE A 131 7.77 8.65 -3.80
C ILE A 131 8.64 8.22 -2.62
N GLY A 132 8.66 6.93 -2.30
CA GLY A 132 9.43 6.40 -1.18
C GLY A 132 10.94 6.58 -1.36
N VAL A 133 11.47 6.40 -2.56
CA VAL A 133 12.89 6.68 -2.87
C VAL A 133 13.21 8.17 -2.71
N ALA A 134 12.35 9.05 -3.22
CA ALA A 134 12.54 10.50 -3.09
C ALA A 134 12.48 10.98 -1.63
N ASN A 135 11.74 10.26 -0.80
CA ASN A 135 11.57 10.52 0.63
C ASN A 135 12.46 9.63 1.50
N LYS A 136 13.43 8.92 0.91
CA LYS A 136 14.35 8.06 1.65
C LYS A 136 15.33 8.93 2.43
N ARG A 137 15.39 8.74 3.75
CA ARG A 137 16.41 9.42 4.56
C ARG A 137 17.80 8.93 4.14
N VAL A 138 18.74 9.86 4.01
CA VAL A 138 20.17 9.55 4.04
C VAL A 138 20.49 9.05 5.46
N GLN A 139 21.05 7.85 5.57
CA GLN A 139 21.52 7.32 6.86
C GLN A 139 22.55 8.28 7.46
N GLY A 140 22.24 8.89 8.61
CA GLY A 140 23.11 9.86 9.29
C GLY A 140 22.38 10.95 10.10
N ALA A 141 21.09 11.18 9.87
CA ALA A 141 20.30 12.16 10.61
C ALA A 141 19.67 11.57 11.90
N SER A 142 20.48 11.56 12.96
CA SER A 142 20.14 11.42 14.39
C SER A 142 19.77 10.02 14.95
N PRO A 143 20.27 9.62 16.14
CA PRO A 143 20.03 8.30 16.76
C PRO A 143 18.73 8.20 17.57
N ALA A 144 17.93 9.26 17.63
CA ALA A 144 16.75 9.34 18.47
C ALA A 144 15.47 9.19 17.63
N GLY A 145 14.95 7.96 17.58
CA GLY A 145 13.60 7.66 17.12
C GLY A 145 13.46 7.49 15.61
N ILE A 146 12.86 6.37 15.22
CA ILE A 146 12.34 6.11 13.88
C ILE A 146 11.12 7.03 13.69
N ALA A 147 11.35 8.33 13.51
CA ALA A 147 10.36 9.24 12.99
C ALA A 147 10.45 9.12 11.47
N THR A 148 9.70 8.17 10.91
CA THR A 148 9.36 8.18 9.48
C THR A 148 8.82 9.57 9.13
N ASN A 149 9.20 10.08 7.97
CA ASN A 149 8.53 11.20 7.31
C ASN A 149 7.17 10.77 6.75
N GLU A 150 6.42 10.00 7.53
CA GLU A 150 5.08 9.51 7.17
C GLU A 150 4.15 10.66 6.76
N GLY A 151 4.26 11.82 7.42
CA GLY A 151 3.58 13.04 7.01
C GLY A 151 3.91 13.43 5.57
N ASP A 152 5.19 13.64 5.27
CA ASP A 152 5.66 14.04 3.93
C ASP A 152 5.30 12.98 2.86
N ILE A 153 5.39 11.70 3.20
CA ILE A 153 5.02 10.61 2.29
C ILE A 153 3.50 10.61 2.05
N ARG A 154 2.66 10.75 3.09
CA ARG A 154 1.21 10.87 2.93
C ARG A 154 0.86 12.07 2.06
N ASP A 155 1.48 13.21 2.30
CA ASP A 155 1.27 14.43 1.53
C ASP A 155 1.67 14.23 0.07
N ALA A 156 2.84 13.64 -0.20
CA ALA A 156 3.28 13.32 -1.56
C ALA A 156 2.34 12.34 -2.27
N VAL A 157 1.84 11.32 -1.58
CA VAL A 157 0.86 10.37 -2.13
C VAL A 157 -0.47 11.06 -2.43
N MET A 158 -0.95 11.92 -1.54
CA MET A 158 -2.16 12.72 -1.77
C MET A 158 -1.98 13.69 -2.94
N HIS A 159 -0.81 14.32 -3.06
CA HIS A 159 -0.48 15.15 -4.21
C HIS A 159 -0.49 14.34 -5.51
N ALA A 160 0.11 13.15 -5.53
CA ALA A 160 0.08 12.28 -6.70
C ALA A 160 -1.35 11.87 -7.07
N PHE A 161 -2.17 11.53 -6.07
CA PHE A 161 -3.58 11.20 -6.25
C PHE A 161 -4.36 12.37 -6.84
N LEU A 162 -4.23 13.58 -6.30
CA LEU A 162 -4.99 14.76 -6.77
C LEU A 162 -4.53 15.27 -8.15
N ASN A 163 -3.30 14.95 -8.56
CA ASN A 163 -2.73 15.36 -9.84
C ASN A 163 -2.81 14.29 -10.94
N ALA A 164 -3.75 13.33 -10.85
CA ALA A 164 -3.95 12.31 -11.90
C ALA A 164 -2.73 11.43 -12.18
N GLN A 165 -1.89 11.21 -11.16
CA GLN A 165 -0.75 10.32 -11.25
C GLN A 165 -1.08 8.88 -10.81
N LEU A 166 -2.16 8.69 -10.05
CA LEU A 166 -2.69 7.36 -9.70
C LEU A 166 -3.86 6.99 -10.61
N TYR A 167 -4.17 5.70 -10.67
CA TYR A 167 -5.35 5.18 -11.35
C TYR A 167 -6.32 4.57 -10.34
N VAL A 168 -7.60 4.72 -10.65
CA VAL A 168 -8.70 3.96 -10.07
C VAL A 168 -9.37 3.17 -11.19
N LEU A 169 -10.14 2.15 -10.85
CA LEU A 169 -10.91 1.41 -11.83
C LEU A 169 -12.25 2.11 -12.10
N SER A 170 -12.69 2.14 -13.35
CA SER A 170 -14.02 2.66 -13.69
C SER A 170 -15.12 1.86 -12.99
N LYS A 171 -16.29 2.46 -12.80
CA LYS A 171 -17.42 1.83 -12.10
C LYS A 171 -17.86 0.49 -12.71
N ASP A 172 -17.76 0.36 -14.02
CA ASP A 172 -18.06 -0.87 -14.78
C ASP A 172 -16.87 -1.84 -14.87
N LYS A 173 -15.74 -1.51 -14.23
CA LYS A 173 -14.50 -2.27 -14.19
C LYS A 173 -13.81 -2.50 -15.54
N SER A 174 -14.19 -1.74 -16.57
CA SER A 174 -13.72 -1.95 -17.94
C SER A 174 -12.42 -1.20 -18.29
N ARG A 175 -12.08 -0.12 -17.56
CA ARG A 175 -10.93 0.73 -17.86
C ARG A 175 -10.33 1.39 -16.62
N LEU A 176 -9.09 1.86 -16.77
CA LEU A 176 -8.42 2.70 -15.77
C LEU A 176 -8.80 4.16 -15.96
N GLU A 177 -9.10 4.83 -14.85
CA GLU A 177 -9.41 6.27 -14.80
C GLU A 177 -8.38 6.99 -13.93
N PRO A 178 -7.84 8.15 -14.38
CA PRO A 178 -6.93 8.92 -13.56
C PRO A 178 -7.63 9.42 -12.29
N SER A 179 -6.96 9.27 -11.15
CA SER A 179 -7.41 9.82 -9.88
C SER A 179 -7.42 11.34 -9.93
N ARG A 180 -8.53 11.97 -9.60
CA ARG A 180 -8.66 13.43 -9.56
C ARG A 180 -9.45 13.90 -8.35
N SER A 181 -10.20 12.99 -7.74
CA SER A 181 -10.99 13.27 -6.56
C SER A 181 -11.31 11.97 -5.85
N LEU A 182 -11.40 12.07 -4.53
CA LEU A 182 -11.91 11.00 -3.68
C LEU A 182 -13.41 10.74 -3.92
N LEU A 183 -14.12 11.62 -4.65
CA LEU A 183 -15.53 11.48 -5.04
C LEU A 183 -15.75 10.62 -6.29
N GLN A 184 -14.70 10.19 -6.99
CA GLN A 184 -14.83 9.39 -8.23
C GLN A 184 -15.41 7.98 -8.00
N ALA A 185 -15.64 7.56 -6.75
CA ALA A 185 -16.19 6.26 -6.37
C ALA A 185 -17.73 6.15 -6.46
N ARG A 186 -18.45 7.08 -7.11
CA ARG A 186 -19.93 7.11 -7.17
C ARG A 186 -20.51 6.57 -8.47
#